data_AF-A0AAD6S2N9-F1
#
_entry.id   AF-A0AAD6S2N9-F1
#
_cell.length_a   1.000
_cell.length_b   1.000
_cell.length_c   1.000
_cell.angle_alpha   90.00
_cell.angle_beta   90.00
_cell.angle_gamma   90.00
#
_symmetry.space_group_name_H-M   'P 1'
#
loop_
_entity.id
_entity.type
_entity.pdbx_description
1 polymer ?
#
loop_
_entity_poly.entity_id
_entity_poly.type
_entity_poly.pdbx_seq_one_letter_code
_entity_poly.pdbx_strand_id
1 'polypeptide(L)'
;MKPQAGLNNIGYRHVDTITVHNHPSYIPRDQVRKKANAQWVLTDLVNMATFLEPHVSGDGNKYKTPVLTSLTDYLNDRIVAGGFKKVNGVKQKLADVLAIYKGVHYLKTRSGGSWDNDFGANVITETEAKVWDALVLSRPECTPFRNQGWPPYPFFEHLDPAKPKG
;
A
#
# COMPACT_ATOMS: atom_id res chain seq x y z
N MET A 1 -12.38 -20.33 -17.46
CA MET A 1 -11.86 -18.95 -17.28
C MET A 1 -12.14 -18.55 -15.83
N LYS A 2 -11.16 -18.62 -14.93
CA LYS A 2 -11.35 -18.26 -13.52
C LYS A 2 -11.37 -16.72 -13.41
N PRO A 3 -12.24 -16.12 -12.60
CA PRO A 3 -12.22 -14.68 -12.39
C PRO A 3 -10.86 -14.29 -11.82
N GLN A 4 -10.25 -13.27 -12.41
CA GLN A 4 -9.06 -12.60 -11.87
C GLN A 4 -9.34 -12.27 -10.40
N ALA A 5 -8.56 -12.86 -9.49
CA ALA A 5 -8.63 -12.55 -8.07
C ALA A 5 -8.48 -11.02 -7.95
N GLY A 6 -9.57 -10.38 -7.54
CA GLY A 6 -9.72 -8.95 -7.64
C GLY A 6 -8.63 -8.19 -6.90
N LEU A 7 -8.45 -6.94 -7.33
CA LEU A 7 -7.62 -5.86 -6.80
C LEU A 7 -7.73 -5.60 -5.27
N ASN A 8 -8.41 -6.45 -4.52
CA ASN A 8 -8.72 -6.28 -3.10
C ASN A 8 -7.53 -6.61 -2.18
N ASN A 9 -6.47 -7.24 -2.68
CA ASN A 9 -5.35 -7.71 -1.86
C ASN A 9 -4.05 -6.88 -1.99
N ILE A 10 -4.09 -5.72 -2.67
CA ILE A 10 -2.92 -4.81 -2.78
C ILE A 10 -2.93 -3.69 -1.73
N GLY A 11 -3.83 -3.77 -0.75
CA GLY A 11 -3.96 -2.80 0.35
C GLY A 11 -4.83 -1.58 0.04
N TYR A 12 -5.16 -1.34 -1.23
CA TYR A 12 -6.01 -0.25 -1.71
C TYR A 12 -6.84 -0.65 -2.93
N ARG A 13 -7.88 0.13 -3.21
CA ARG A 13 -8.69 0.03 -4.42
C ARG A 13 -7.98 0.74 -5.57
N HIS A 14 -7.72 0.02 -6.65
CA HIS A 14 -7.26 0.63 -7.90
C HIS A 14 -8.39 1.43 -8.55
N VAL A 15 -8.06 2.62 -9.03
CA VAL A 15 -8.94 3.51 -9.78
C VAL A 15 -8.11 4.03 -10.94
N ASP A 16 -8.49 3.69 -12.17
CA ASP A 16 -7.65 3.91 -13.36
C ASP A 16 -7.27 5.39 -13.57
N THR A 17 -8.09 6.32 -13.10
CA THR A 17 -7.83 7.76 -13.17
C THR A 17 -6.85 8.27 -12.11
N ILE A 18 -6.55 7.47 -11.09
CA ILE A 18 -5.67 7.83 -9.97
C ILE A 18 -4.36 7.08 -10.12
N THR A 19 -3.34 7.78 -10.61
CA THR A 19 -1.97 7.27 -10.72
C THR A 19 -1.08 7.95 -9.68
N VAL A 20 0.18 7.54 -9.59
CA VAL A 20 1.17 8.20 -8.73
C VAL A 20 1.43 9.66 -9.16
N HIS A 21 1.23 9.96 -10.45
CA HIS A 21 1.53 11.26 -11.06
C HIS A 21 0.29 12.15 -11.26
N ASN A 22 -0.92 11.59 -11.13
CA ASN A 22 -2.17 12.33 -11.30
C ASN A 22 -2.85 12.53 -9.95
N HIS A 23 -2.94 13.78 -9.50
CA HIS A 23 -3.63 14.13 -8.25
C HIS A 23 -5.09 14.50 -8.55
N PRO A 24 -6.06 13.64 -8.18
CA PRO A 24 -7.47 13.96 -8.34
C PRO A 24 -7.89 15.09 -7.39
N SER A 25 -8.95 15.81 -7.75
CA SER A 25 -9.57 16.81 -6.87
C SER A 25 -10.08 16.16 -5.57
N TYR A 26 -9.75 16.75 -4.43
CA TYR A 26 -10.28 16.33 -3.14
C TYR A 26 -11.75 16.73 -3.00
N ILE A 27 -12.52 15.88 -2.31
CA ILE A 27 -13.89 16.16 -1.91
C ILE A 27 -13.84 17.09 -0.68
N PRO A 28 -14.40 18.31 -0.75
CA PRO A 28 -14.50 19.19 0.41
C PRO A 28 -15.19 18.49 1.59
N ARG A 29 -14.73 18.73 2.83
CA ARG A 29 -15.21 18.00 4.03
C ARG A 29 -16.72 18.11 4.23
N ASP A 30 -17.30 19.26 3.91
CA ASP A 30 -18.73 19.54 3.98
C ASP A 30 -19.54 18.78 2.92
N GLN A 31 -18.89 18.32 1.86
CA GLN A 31 -19.49 17.55 0.76
C GLN A 31 -19.30 16.03 0.90
N VAL A 32 -18.50 15.57 1.86
CA VAL A 32 -18.34 14.14 2.16
C VAL A 32 -19.65 13.58 2.71
N ARG A 33 -20.17 12.53 2.06
CA ARG A 33 -21.42 11.86 2.48
C ARG A 33 -21.27 11.28 3.89
N LYS A 34 -22.07 11.77 4.85
CA LYS A 34 -22.02 11.40 6.28
C LYS A 34 -22.10 9.89 6.56
N LYS A 35 -22.76 9.11 5.70
CA LYS A 35 -22.95 7.66 5.84
C LYS A 35 -22.11 6.82 4.85
N ALA A 36 -21.20 7.45 4.10
CA ALA A 36 -20.34 6.69 3.19
C ALA A 36 -19.29 5.89 3.98
N ASN A 37 -19.03 4.67 3.53
CA ASN A 37 -17.94 3.87 4.06
C ASN A 37 -16.60 4.45 3.62
N ALA A 38 -15.58 4.36 4.47
CA ALA A 38 -14.22 4.74 4.12
C ALA A 38 -13.74 3.88 2.93
N GLN A 39 -13.16 4.54 1.93
CA GLN A 39 -12.46 3.88 0.84
C GLN A 39 -10.98 4.24 0.91
N TRP A 40 -10.15 3.28 0.51
CA TRP A 40 -8.70 3.42 0.47
C TRP A 40 -8.27 3.35 -0.98
N VAL A 41 -7.75 4.44 -1.52
CA VAL A 41 -7.23 4.52 -2.89
C VAL A 41 -5.72 4.75 -2.87
N LEU A 42 -5.06 4.68 -4.03
CA LEU A 42 -3.61 4.86 -4.16
C LEU A 42 -3.12 6.15 -3.48
N THR A 43 -3.82 7.27 -3.70
CA THR A 43 -3.46 8.57 -3.10
C THR A 43 -3.54 8.57 -1.58
N ASP A 44 -4.43 7.79 -0.96
CA ASP A 44 -4.48 7.67 0.50
C ASP A 44 -3.20 7.02 1.05
N LEU A 45 -2.67 6.02 0.34
CA LEU A 45 -1.46 5.32 0.75
C LEU A 45 -0.21 6.17 0.53
N VAL A 46 -0.14 6.91 -0.58
CA VAL A 46 0.94 7.88 -0.84
C VAL A 46 0.93 8.99 0.21
N ASN A 47 -0.24 9.56 0.48
CA ASN A 47 -0.43 10.59 1.51
C ASN A 47 -0.07 10.06 2.91
N MET A 48 -0.42 8.81 3.20
CA MET A 48 -0.06 8.14 4.45
C MET A 48 1.45 8.02 4.62
N ALA A 49 2.15 7.51 3.60
CA ALA A 49 3.60 7.36 3.67
C ALA A 49 4.32 8.71 3.76
N THR A 50 3.93 9.68 2.93
CA THR A 50 4.49 11.04 2.92
C THR A 50 4.32 11.72 4.28
N PHE A 51 3.15 11.58 4.90
CA PHE A 51 2.90 12.16 6.22
C PHE A 51 3.77 11.50 7.30
N LEU A 52 3.99 10.19 7.22
CA LEU A 52 4.69 9.42 8.26
C LEU A 52 6.22 9.49 8.17
N GLU A 53 6.79 9.82 7.01
CA GLU A 53 8.22 9.95 6.79
C GLU A 53 8.97 10.77 7.87
N PRO A 54 8.53 12.00 8.24
CA PRO A 54 9.19 12.77 9.31
C PRO A 54 8.99 12.16 10.71
N HIS A 55 8.09 11.19 10.86
CA HIS A 55 7.77 10.52 12.13
C HIS A 55 8.40 9.14 12.27
N VAL A 56 9.20 8.69 11.30
CA VAL A 56 9.95 7.43 11.37
C VAL A 56 10.98 7.54 12.50
N SER A 57 10.85 6.69 13.51
CA SER A 57 11.82 6.53 14.60
C SER A 57 12.63 5.24 14.42
N GLY A 58 13.78 5.16 15.11
CA GLY A 58 14.63 3.96 15.13
C GLY A 58 13.96 2.71 15.74
N ASP A 59 12.82 2.87 16.42
CA ASP A 59 12.10 1.78 17.11
C ASP A 59 11.17 0.95 16.19
N GLY A 60 11.32 1.13 14.87
CA GLY A 60 10.41 0.58 13.88
C GLY A 60 9.07 1.31 13.86
N ASN A 61 8.31 1.11 12.80
CA ASN A 61 7.03 1.76 12.42
C ASN A 61 5.88 1.71 13.47
N LYS A 62 6.16 2.09 14.73
CA LYS A 62 5.27 2.13 15.89
C LYS A 62 4.89 3.58 16.17
N TYR A 63 3.88 4.05 15.45
CA TYR A 63 3.41 5.43 15.59
C TYR A 63 2.53 5.60 16.82
N LYS A 64 2.82 6.64 17.62
CA LYS A 64 2.02 7.00 18.81
C LYS A 64 0.64 7.50 18.41
N THR A 65 -0.34 7.37 19.31
CA THR A 65 -1.73 7.82 19.08
C THR A 65 -1.85 9.25 18.56
N PRO A 66 -1.13 10.27 19.09
CA PRO A 66 -1.22 11.63 18.56
C PRO A 66 -0.85 11.73 17.07
N VAL A 67 0.20 11.02 16.64
CA VAL A 67 0.61 10.97 15.23
C VAL A 67 -0.47 10.33 14.37
N LEU A 68 -1.09 9.23 14.85
CA LEU A 68 -2.18 8.57 14.14
C LEU A 68 -3.45 9.42 14.05
N THR A 69 -3.75 10.21 15.07
CA THR A 69 -4.84 11.20 15.04
C THR A 69 -4.56 12.28 13.99
N SER A 70 -3.37 12.89 14.03
CA SER A 70 -2.98 13.90 13.03
C SER A 70 -2.95 13.36 11.61
N LEU A 71 -2.47 12.13 11.41
CA LEU A 71 -2.54 11.43 10.13
C LEU A 71 -3.99 11.24 9.67
N THR A 72 -4.89 10.89 10.59
CA THR A 72 -6.31 10.69 10.27
C THR A 72 -6.95 12.00 9.80
N ASP A 73 -6.67 13.10 10.47
CA ASP A 73 -7.16 14.42 10.05
C ASP A 73 -6.57 14.84 8.71
N TYR A 74 -5.26 14.65 8.53
CA TYR A 74 -4.56 14.92 7.28
C TYR A 74 -5.15 14.17 6.07
N LEU A 75 -5.51 12.88 6.25
CA LEU A 75 -6.17 12.07 5.23
C LEU A 75 -7.62 12.49 5.00
N ASN A 76 -8.32 12.91 6.05
CA ASN A 76 -9.71 13.38 5.97
C ASN A 76 -9.85 14.74 5.29
N ASP A 77 -8.78 15.55 5.25
CA ASP A 77 -8.68 16.77 4.44
C ASP A 77 -8.42 16.47 2.95
N ARG A 78 -8.08 15.23 2.60
CA ARG A 78 -7.62 14.81 1.25
C ARG A 78 -8.42 13.63 0.71
N ILE A 79 -9.70 13.54 1.06
CA ILE A 79 -10.56 12.44 0.62
C ILE A 79 -10.79 12.55 -0.88
N VAL A 80 -10.45 11.50 -1.60
CA VAL A 80 -10.77 11.36 -3.04
C VAL A 80 -12.01 10.49 -3.26
N ALA A 81 -12.23 9.52 -2.38
CA ALA A 81 -13.35 8.58 -2.47
C ALA A 81 -13.78 8.08 -1.09
N GLY A 82 -15.07 7.76 -0.97
CA GLY A 82 -15.66 7.21 0.26
C GLY A 82 -15.96 8.27 1.32
N GLY A 83 -16.14 7.80 2.56
CA GLY A 83 -16.38 8.64 3.74
C GLY A 83 -15.14 8.87 4.60
N PHE A 84 -15.34 9.58 5.70
CA PHE A 84 -14.27 9.85 6.67
C PHE A 84 -13.64 8.59 7.24
N LYS A 85 -12.31 8.63 7.34
CA LYS A 85 -11.48 7.60 7.97
C LYS A 85 -11.47 7.83 9.49
N LYS A 86 -11.48 6.73 10.24
CA LYS A 86 -11.38 6.72 11.72
C LYS A 86 -9.96 6.35 12.12
N VAL A 87 -9.48 6.84 13.26
CA VAL A 87 -8.12 6.58 13.78
C VAL A 87 -7.81 5.08 13.83
N ASN A 88 -8.71 4.27 14.37
CA ASN A 88 -8.52 2.81 14.41
C ASN A 88 -8.47 2.18 13.00
N GLY A 89 -9.24 2.71 12.05
CA GLY A 89 -9.20 2.26 10.65
C GLY A 89 -7.89 2.62 9.96
N VAL A 90 -7.35 3.81 10.25
CA VAL A 90 -6.03 4.25 9.77
C VAL A 90 -4.92 3.37 10.35
N LYS A 91 -4.96 3.10 11.66
CA LYS A 91 -4.01 2.19 12.33
C LYS A 91 -4.02 0.79 11.70
N GLN A 92 -5.21 0.20 11.52
CA GLN A 92 -5.33 -1.12 10.91
C GLN A 92 -4.81 -1.11 9.48
N LYS A 93 -5.22 -0.12 8.68
CA LYS A 93 -4.77 -0.02 7.28
C LYS A 93 -3.25 0.13 7.18
N LEU A 94 -2.64 0.94 8.04
CA LEU A 94 -1.18 1.12 8.07
C LEU A 94 -0.48 -0.22 8.38
N ALA A 95 -0.99 -1.00 9.34
CA ALA A 95 -0.44 -2.33 9.63
C ALA A 95 -0.55 -3.27 8.41
N ASP A 96 -1.71 -3.30 7.74
CA ASP A 96 -1.92 -4.12 6.54
C ASP A 96 -0.96 -3.72 5.41
N VAL A 97 -0.80 -2.41 5.17
CA VAL A 97 0.05 -1.88 4.10
C VAL A 97 1.54 -2.12 4.38
N LEU A 98 1.97 -2.02 5.65
CA LEU A 98 3.35 -2.37 6.02
C LEU A 98 3.63 -3.86 5.88
N ALA A 99 2.64 -4.74 6.10
CA ALA A 99 2.78 -6.17 5.83
C ALA A 99 2.95 -6.44 4.32
N ILE A 100 2.17 -5.75 3.48
CA ILE A 100 2.32 -5.79 2.02
C ILE A 100 3.71 -5.28 1.60
N TYR A 101 4.16 -4.15 2.13
CA TYR A 101 5.50 -3.62 1.88
C TYR A 101 6.58 -4.66 2.17
N LYS A 102 6.50 -5.37 3.30
CA LYS A 102 7.47 -6.44 3.63
C LYS A 102 7.46 -7.58 2.61
N GLY A 103 6.28 -7.96 2.11
CA GLY A 103 6.15 -8.96 1.04
C GLY A 103 6.80 -8.50 -0.26
N VAL A 104 6.46 -7.29 -0.72
CA VAL A 104 7.04 -6.71 -1.95
C VAL A 104 8.55 -6.47 -1.81
N HIS A 105 8.99 -5.94 -0.67
CA HIS A 105 10.41 -5.72 -0.38
C HIS A 105 11.19 -7.03 -0.41
N TYR A 106 10.64 -8.11 0.15
CA TYR A 106 11.25 -9.44 0.03
C TYR A 106 11.34 -9.90 -1.44
N LEU A 107 10.26 -9.74 -2.22
CA LEU A 107 10.27 -10.10 -3.64
C LEU A 107 11.33 -9.31 -4.43
N LYS A 108 11.56 -8.04 -4.07
CA LYS A 108 12.57 -7.17 -4.70
C LYS A 108 14.01 -7.47 -4.30
N THR A 109 14.22 -7.99 -3.10
CA THR A 109 15.57 -8.20 -2.52
C THR A 109 16.02 -9.65 -2.53
N ARG A 110 15.14 -10.60 -2.85
CA ARG A 110 15.50 -12.02 -2.91
C ARG A 110 16.49 -12.30 -4.04
N SER A 111 17.48 -13.15 -3.76
CA SER A 111 18.39 -13.64 -4.79
C SER A 111 17.66 -14.50 -5.82
N GLY A 112 18.03 -14.35 -7.10
CA GLY A 112 17.46 -15.13 -8.22
C GLY A 112 16.01 -14.79 -8.57
N GLY A 113 15.43 -13.74 -7.99
CA GLY A 113 14.12 -13.23 -8.36
C GLY A 113 14.20 -12.05 -9.34
N SER A 114 13.22 -11.95 -10.23
CA SER A 114 12.92 -10.73 -10.99
C SER A 114 11.85 -9.92 -10.27
N TRP A 115 11.95 -8.59 -10.35
CA TRP A 115 10.87 -7.68 -9.99
C TRP A 115 10.77 -6.56 -11.03
N ASP A 116 9.54 -6.30 -11.44
CA ASP A 116 9.12 -5.20 -12.29
C ASP A 116 8.10 -4.33 -11.54
N ASN A 117 8.19 -3.01 -11.65
CA ASN A 117 7.32 -2.11 -10.89
C ASN A 117 5.87 -2.10 -11.39
N ASP A 118 5.62 -2.55 -12.61
CA ASP A 118 4.30 -2.63 -13.24
C ASP A 118 3.77 -4.08 -13.23
N PHE A 119 4.64 -5.05 -13.49
CA PHE A 119 4.31 -6.48 -13.62
C PHE A 119 4.69 -7.34 -12.41
N GLY A 120 5.24 -6.77 -11.33
CA GLY A 120 5.58 -7.51 -10.11
C GLY A 120 6.65 -8.56 -10.36
N ALA A 121 6.45 -9.81 -9.92
CA ALA A 121 7.41 -10.89 -10.17
C ALA A 121 7.50 -11.29 -11.66
N ASN A 122 6.52 -10.90 -12.47
CA ASN A 122 6.43 -11.16 -13.91
C ASN A 122 6.71 -12.63 -14.28
N VAL A 123 5.97 -13.54 -13.63
CA VAL A 123 6.07 -14.99 -13.81
C VAL A 123 5.42 -15.38 -15.15
N ILE A 124 6.24 -15.77 -16.12
CA ILE A 124 5.82 -16.07 -17.50
C ILE A 124 5.95 -17.56 -17.81
N THR A 125 7.02 -18.21 -17.34
CA THR A 125 7.32 -19.62 -17.64
C THR A 125 6.71 -20.60 -16.64
N GLU A 126 6.53 -21.86 -17.03
CA GLU A 126 6.05 -22.91 -16.13
C GLU A 126 7.02 -23.19 -14.97
N THR A 127 8.32 -23.08 -15.22
CA THR A 127 9.34 -23.27 -14.18
C THR A 127 9.24 -22.17 -13.12
N GLU A 128 9.09 -20.91 -13.52
CA GLU A 128 8.86 -19.79 -12.60
C GLU A 128 7.54 -19.95 -11.84
N ALA A 129 6.50 -20.48 -12.49
CA ALA A 129 5.21 -20.73 -11.84
C ALA A 129 5.33 -21.72 -10.68
N LYS A 130 6.10 -22.81 -10.83
CA LYS A 130 6.36 -23.77 -9.74
C LYS A 130 7.09 -23.14 -8.57
N VAL A 131 8.09 -22.30 -8.85
CA VAL A 131 8.82 -21.55 -7.82
C VAL A 131 7.89 -20.55 -7.11
N TRP A 132 7.01 -19.89 -7.86
CA TRP A 132 6.03 -18.95 -7.32
C TRP A 132 5.02 -19.63 -6.39
N ASP A 133 4.50 -20.78 -6.78
CA ASP A 133 3.53 -21.52 -5.96
C ASP A 133 4.14 -21.95 -4.62
N ALA A 134 5.39 -22.43 -4.64
CA ALA A 134 6.14 -22.73 -3.41
C ALA A 134 6.39 -21.49 -2.55
N LEU A 135 6.69 -20.34 -3.17
CA LEU A 135 6.86 -19.07 -2.47
C LEU A 135 5.57 -18.64 -1.77
N VAL A 136 4.44 -18.66 -2.47
CA VAL A 136 3.14 -18.24 -1.94
C VAL A 136 2.68 -19.11 -0.77
N LEU A 137 3.01 -20.41 -0.77
CA LEU A 137 2.76 -21.29 0.39
C LEU A 137 3.47 -20.80 1.66
N SER A 138 4.69 -20.30 1.52
CA SER A 138 5.47 -19.75 2.65
C SER A 138 5.17 -18.28 2.96
N ARG A 139 4.71 -17.51 1.97
CA ARG A 139 4.45 -16.06 2.05
C ARG A 139 3.15 -15.69 1.34
N PRO A 140 1.99 -15.97 1.94
CA PRO A 140 0.69 -15.72 1.32
C PRO A 140 0.46 -14.26 0.94
N GLU A 141 1.09 -13.32 1.65
CA GLU A 141 1.04 -11.89 1.36
C GLU A 141 1.62 -11.51 -0.02
N CYS A 142 2.44 -12.38 -0.61
CA CYS A 142 3.04 -12.18 -1.93
C CYS A 142 2.09 -12.52 -3.09
N THR A 143 1.02 -13.28 -2.84
CA THR A 143 0.07 -13.79 -3.87
C THR A 143 -0.34 -12.75 -4.92
N PRO A 144 -0.70 -11.50 -4.55
CA PRO A 144 -1.19 -10.51 -5.51
C PRO A 144 -0.13 -10.10 -6.54
N PHE A 145 1.15 -10.25 -6.19
CA PHE A 145 2.25 -9.65 -6.93
C PHE A 145 2.90 -10.58 -7.95
N ARG A 146 2.19 -11.65 -8.35
CA ARG A 146 2.68 -12.61 -9.35
C ARG A 146 3.01 -11.92 -10.67
N ASN A 147 2.03 -11.17 -11.19
CA ASN A 147 2.09 -10.46 -12.48
C ASN A 147 1.51 -9.04 -12.33
N GLN A 148 1.70 -8.46 -11.14
CA GLN A 148 1.20 -7.14 -10.81
C GLN A 148 2.18 -6.45 -9.87
N GLY A 149 2.57 -5.23 -10.23
CA GLY A 149 3.40 -4.39 -9.41
C GLY A 149 2.69 -3.82 -8.19
N TRP A 150 3.41 -3.01 -7.42
CA TRP A 150 2.86 -2.29 -6.27
C TRP A 150 3.30 -0.83 -6.27
N PRO A 151 2.55 0.05 -6.97
CA PRO A 151 2.87 1.47 -7.10
C PRO A 151 3.21 2.22 -5.80
N PRO A 152 2.60 1.94 -4.63
CA PRO A 152 2.98 2.59 -3.38
C PRO A 152 4.40 2.29 -2.88
N TYR A 153 5.08 1.26 -3.42
CA TYR A 153 6.35 0.75 -2.88
C TYR A 153 7.39 1.84 -2.59
N PRO A 154 7.74 2.75 -3.53
CA PRO A 154 8.80 3.73 -3.29
C PRO A 154 8.51 4.62 -2.08
N PHE A 155 7.24 4.98 -1.86
CA PHE A 155 6.84 5.82 -0.73
C PHE A 155 6.98 5.12 0.62
N PHE A 156 6.68 3.82 0.67
CA PHE A 156 6.80 3.03 1.89
C PHE A 156 8.24 2.59 2.17
N GLU A 157 9.10 2.58 1.15
CA GLU A 157 10.53 2.31 1.32
C GLU A 157 11.21 3.37 2.20
N HIS A 158 10.77 4.63 2.15
CA HIS A 158 11.26 5.70 3.02
C HIS A 158 10.88 5.52 4.50
N LEU A 159 9.90 4.65 4.79
CA LEU A 159 9.50 4.31 6.16
C LEU A 159 10.31 3.16 6.76
N ASP A 160 11.25 2.58 6.00
CA ASP A 160 12.08 1.50 6.49
C ASP A 160 13.25 2.04 7.34
N PRO A 161 13.28 1.78 8.66
CA PRO A 161 14.34 2.29 9.53
C PRO A 161 15.73 1.73 9.21
N ALA A 162 15.82 0.63 8.45
CA ALA A 162 17.09 0.03 8.06
C ALA A 162 17.79 0.76 6.90
N LYS A 163 17.12 1.72 6.24
CA LYS A 163 17.70 2.48 5.13
C LYS A 163 18.42 3.73 5.66
N PRO A 164 19.71 3.96 5.34
CA PRO A 164 20.39 5.20 5.70
C PRO A 164 19.68 6.40 5.04
N LYS A 165 19.47 7.47 5.79
CA LYS A 165 19.06 8.77 5.23
C LYS A 165 20.27 9.34 4.49
N GLY A 166 20.36 9.04 3.19
CA GLY A 166 21.36 9.61 2.27
C GLY A 166 20.97 11.00 1.79
#